data_AF-Q54SI0-F1
#
_entry.id   AF-Q54SI0-F1
#
_cell.length_a   1.000
_cell.length_b   1.000
_cell.length_c   1.000
_cell.angle_alpha   90.00
_cell.angle_beta   90.00
_cell.angle_gamma   90.00
#
_symmetry.space_group_name_H-M   'P 1'
#
loop_
_entity.id
_entity.type
_entity.pdbx_description
1 polymer ?
#
loop_
_entity_poly.entity_id
_entity_poly.type
_entity_poly.pdbx_seq_one_letter_code
_entity_poly.pdbx_strand_id
1 'polypeptide(L)' 'MLKFLIAILVIFSLLSNLNAVNADKYNCVSKCAFADPNYYKLCAFGTNGKACREIEERCVKGCPDH' A
#
# COMPACT_ATOMS: atom_id res chain seq x y z
N MET A 1 28.08 12.40 21.71
CA MET A 1 28.31 11.60 20.48
C MET A 1 27.46 10.32 20.45
N LEU A 2 27.71 9.32 21.33
CA LEU A 2 27.01 8.03 21.28
C LEU A 2 25.47 8.11 21.31
N LYS A 3 24.91 8.96 22.18
CA LYS A 3 23.44 9.17 22.28
C LYS A 3 22.81 9.61 20.96
N PHE A 4 23.54 10.36 20.14
CA PHE A 4 23.05 10.87 18.85
C PHE A 4 22.98 9.76 17.80
N LEU A 5 24.00 8.89 17.75
CA LEU A 5 24.02 7.72 16.86
C LEU A 5 22.88 6.75 17.18
N ILE A 6 22.61 6.51 18.46
CA ILE A 6 21.51 5.64 18.90
C ILE A 6 20.16 6.21 18.43
N ALA A 7 19.93 7.51 18.60
CA ALA A 7 18.69 8.15 18.14
C ALA A 7 18.47 7.98 16.63
N ILE A 8 19.52 8.17 15.83
CA ILE A 8 19.46 7.99 14.37
C ILE A 8 19.10 6.54 14.01
N LEU A 9 19.73 5.55 14.64
CA LEU A 9 19.42 4.14 14.41
C LEU A 9 17.97 3.78 14.76
N VAL A 10 17.45 4.31 15.87
CA VAL A 10 16.04 4.12 16.26
C VAL A 10 15.09 4.70 15.21
N ILE A 11 15.36 5.92 14.72
CA ILE A 11 14.55 6.55 13.67
C ILE A 11 14.55 5.73 12.38
N PHE A 12 15.72 5.27 11.92
CA PHE A 12 15.80 4.41 10.73
C PHE A 12 15.07 3.09 10.91
N SER A 13 15.14 2.48 12.10
CA SER A 13 14.44 1.23 12.40
C SER A 13 12.92 1.42 12.38
N LEU A 14 12.42 2.52 12.96
CA LEU A 14 11.00 2.88 12.92
C LEU A 14 10.51 3.15 11.50
N LEU A 15 11.26 3.93 10.72
CA LEU A 15 10.91 4.22 9.32
C LEU A 15 10.94 2.95 8.45
N SER A 16 11.88 2.05 8.68
CA SER A 16 11.97 0.79 7.95
C SER A 16 10.77 -0.12 8.25
N ASN A 17 10.35 -0.19 9.52
CA ASN A 17 9.14 -0.92 9.91
C ASN A 17 7.88 -0.29 9.30
N LEU A 18 7.77 1.04 9.32
CA LEU A 18 6.64 1.75 8.70
C LEU A 18 6.58 1.49 7.18
N ASN A 19 7.72 1.53 6.50
CA ASN A 19 7.80 1.23 5.07
C ASN A 19 7.47 -0.23 4.77
N ALA A 20 7.91 -1.18 5.59
CA ALA A 20 7.57 -2.59 5.40
C ALA A 20 6.06 -2.83 5.54
N VAL A 21 5.46 -2.25 6.57
CA VAL A 21 4.02 -2.33 6.83
C VAL A 21 3.20 -1.67 5.71
N ASN A 22 3.58 -0.45 5.31
CA ASN A 22 2.89 0.23 4.21
C ASN A 22 3.08 -0.50 2.88
N ALA A 23 4.28 -1.01 2.59
CA ALA A 23 4.55 -1.78 1.39
C ALA A 23 3.67 -3.03 1.34
N ASP A 24 3.44 -3.69 2.47
CA ASP A 24 2.58 -4.88 2.53
C ASP A 24 1.11 -4.52 2.27
N LYS A 25 0.62 -3.40 2.83
CA LYS A 25 -0.72 -2.87 2.52
C LYS A 25 -0.87 -2.55 1.03
N TYR A 26 0.06 -1.80 0.43
CA TYR A 26 0.01 -1.45 -0.99
C TYR A 26 0.09 -2.69 -1.88
N ASN A 27 0.94 -3.66 -1.52
CA ASN A 27 1.06 -4.92 -2.23
C ASN A 27 -0.23 -5.75 -2.12
N CYS A 28 -0.88 -5.78 -0.95
CA CYS A 28 -2.17 -6.41 -0.75
C CYS A 28 -3.25 -5.79 -1.65
N VAL A 29 -3.39 -4.46 -1.61
CA VAL A 29 -4.39 -3.73 -2.41
C VAL A 29 -4.14 -3.96 -3.90
N SER A 30 -2.88 -3.84 -4.32
CA SER A 30 -2.46 -4.05 -5.71
C SER A 30 -2.79 -5.47 -6.19
N LYS A 31 -2.40 -6.51 -5.43
CA LYS A 31 -2.72 -7.90 -5.77
C LYS A 31 -4.22 -8.16 -5.83
N CYS A 32 -4.99 -7.63 -4.87
CA CYS A 32 -6.44 -7.75 -4.87
C CYS A 32 -7.04 -7.09 -6.10
N ALA A 33 -6.62 -5.87 -6.43
CA ALA A 33 -7.15 -5.12 -7.55
C ALA A 33 -6.82 -5.82 -8.88
N PHE A 34 -5.57 -6.25 -9.07
CA PHE A 34 -5.15 -6.99 -10.28
C PHE A 34 -5.80 -8.37 -10.43
N ALA A 35 -6.33 -8.95 -9.35
CA ALA A 35 -7.10 -10.19 -9.40
C ALA A 35 -8.55 -9.98 -9.87
N ASP A 36 -9.08 -8.74 -9.85
CA ASP A 36 -10.41 -8.47 -10.40
C ASP A 36 -10.37 -8.61 -11.94
N PRO A 37 -11.19 -9.48 -12.53
CA PRO A 37 -11.16 -9.74 -13.98
C PRO A 37 -11.49 -8.49 -14.81
N ASN A 38 -12.15 -7.49 -14.22
CA ASN A 38 -12.46 -6.25 -14.88
C ASN A 38 -11.42 -5.15 -14.62
N TYR A 39 -10.40 -5.38 -13.80
CA TYR A 39 -9.43 -4.35 -13.44
C TYR A 39 -8.76 -3.74 -14.66
N TYR A 40 -8.13 -4.55 -15.52
CA TYR A 40 -7.51 -4.03 -16.74
C TYR A 40 -8.52 -3.40 -17.71
N LYS A 41 -9.78 -3.83 -17.70
CA LYS A 41 -10.82 -3.22 -18.54
C LYS A 41 -11.25 -1.86 -18.03
N LEU A 42 -11.31 -1.68 -16.72
CA LEU A 42 -11.90 -0.50 -16.06
C LEU A 42 -10.84 0.52 -15.61
N CYS A 43 -9.62 0.06 -15.33
CA CYS A 43 -8.53 0.83 -14.74
C CYS A 43 -7.32 1.03 -15.66
N ALA A 44 -7.22 0.32 -16.80
CA ALA A 44 -6.11 0.53 -17.73
C ALA A 44 -6.15 1.96 -18.31
N PHE A 45 -4.98 2.49 -18.66
CA PHE A 45 -4.80 3.82 -19.26
C PHE A 45 -5.14 5.03 -18.35
N GLY A 46 -5.10 4.86 -17.03
CA GLY A 46 -5.28 5.97 -16.10
C GLY A 46 -6.72 6.47 -16.01
N THR A 47 -7.68 5.73 -16.58
CA THR A 47 -9.10 5.96 -16.31
C THR A 47 -9.43 5.51 -14.89
N ASN A 48 -9.27 6.44 -13.95
CA ASN A 48 -9.80 6.34 -12.59
C ASN A 48 -11.31 6.57 -12.59
N GLY A 49 -12.03 5.86 -13.45
CA GLY A 49 -13.48 5.90 -13.50
C GLY A 49 -14.07 5.38 -12.18
N LYS A 50 -15.33 5.74 -11.90
CA LYS A 50 -16.03 5.31 -10.67
C LYS A 50 -15.88 3.80 -10.41
N ALA A 51 -16.03 2.99 -11.46
CA ALA A 51 -15.92 1.53 -11.35
C ALA A 51 -14.50 1.05 -11.00
N CYS A 52 -13.46 1.73 -11.47
CA CYS A 52 -12.09 1.42 -11.05
C CYS A 52 -11.88 1.74 -9.57
N ARG A 53 -12.33 2.91 -9.14
CA ARG A 53 -12.24 3.35 -7.74
C ARG A 53 -13.02 2.43 -6.80
N GLU A 54 -14.16 1.89 -7.23
CA GLU A 54 -14.92 0.89 -6.49
C GLU A 54 -14.18 -0.44 -6.31
N ILE A 55 -13.34 -0.86 -7.28
CA ILE A 55 -12.47 -2.03 -7.14
C ILE A 55 -11.39 -1.73 -6.08
N GLU A 56 -10.72 -0.59 -6.21
CA GLU A 56 -9.67 -0.20 -5.26
C GLU A 56 -10.20 -0.03 -3.84
N GLU A 57 -11.32 0.66 -3.64
CA GLU A 57 -11.97 0.83 -2.33
C GLU A 57 -12.37 -0.51 -1.70
N ARG A 58 -12.86 -1.46 -2.51
CA ARG A 58 -13.17 -2.82 -2.04
C ARG A 58 -11.91 -3.54 -1.57
N CYS A 59 -10.83 -3.42 -2.32
CA CYS A 59 -9.55 -4.02 -1.98
C CYS A 59 -8.92 -3.38 -0.74
N VAL A 60 -9.00 -2.06 -0.59
CA VAL A 60 -8.54 -1.35 0.61
C VAL A 60 -9.26 -1.85 1.85
N LYS A 61 -10.59 -2.05 1.81
CA LYS A 61 -11.36 -2.60 2.94
C LYS A 61 -11.01 -4.04 3.30
N GLY A 62 -10.53 -4.82 2.33
CA GLY A 62 -10.13 -6.22 2.53
C GLY A 62 -8.69 -6.39 2.99
N CYS A 63 -7.87 -5.35 2.88
CA CYS A 63 -6.48 -5.36 3.33
C CYS A 63 -6.38 -4.82 4.75
N PRO A 64 -5.54 -5.42 5.60
CA PRO A 64 -5.35 -4.94 6.97
C PRO A 64 -4.83 -3.49 7.00
N ASP A 65 -5.54 -2.65 7.75
CA ASP A 65 -5.04 -1.37 8.24
C ASP A 65 -4.16 -1.67 9.44
N HIS A 66 -2.87 -1.83 9.19
CA HIS A 66 -1.87 -2.01 10.23
C HIS A 66 -1.60 -0.69 10.97
#